data_AF-A0AAN6VL93-F1
#
_entry.id   AF-A0AAN6VL93-F1
#
_cell.length_a   1.000
_cell.length_b   1.000
_cell.length_c   1.000
_cell.angle_alpha   90.00
_cell.angle_beta   90.00
_cell.angle_gamma   90.00
#
_symmetry.space_group_name_H-M   'P 1'
#
loop_
_entity.id
_entity.type
_entity.pdbx_description
1 polymer ?
#
loop_
_entity_poly.entity_id
_entity_poly.type
_entity_poly.pdbx_seq_one_letter_code
_entity_poly.pdbx_strand_id
1 'polypeptide(L)'
;MARSIFLASALALQAITGAYAASQTRLNARAVRPGEPPVFEAKPFPSGNGTNETYIPPHVDSPHFRLFLGPTGEAGAAEAGAAEALKPLEAAYDCFVGALGWNSTGLSVRDTREPYWKTEMFMRAQLDGGVNGLTHYGVDTGRAWVQLMDGQLTQPELLVHEYGHVLHFHQGNFWGSMVNAQAWAEAVANWVADTYLTSDLCAESRAKLGQPVGQSVINIYRTVGDSHLTIVDATNTQVGNHYDAWPFFHYLVANPDSWHGLGSHAMLSLIGNTTEGSNETPLHSLQRVLGDTATVSEVVAKYWARMAYVDIAHPQALQAFLDNKAFLNQANLDKLAEGQYKVKDGRSPRYMGASMAPLVMSGTGSGAAKVAVNITAPGGHLVATLSVRDTASGRIRYVTLPGGAGSADIAAGEEATLVLVNAPEALLMYDGNKLAGSEANKGLDYYFTITGATVSMY
;
A
#
# COMPACT_ATOMS: atom_id res chain seq x y z
N MET A 1 -28.37 -60.39 29.67
CA MET A 1 -29.34 -59.36 29.24
C MET A 1 -28.66 -58.01 29.27
N ALA A 2 -28.81 -57.22 28.18
CA ALA A 2 -28.52 -55.78 27.98
C ALA A 2 -27.09 -55.27 28.32
N ARG A 3 -26.22 -54.91 27.36
CA ARG A 3 -26.16 -53.75 26.42
C ARG A 3 -26.11 -52.35 27.07
N SER A 4 -25.11 -51.58 26.58
CA SER A 4 -25.05 -50.12 26.33
C SER A 4 -24.27 -49.24 27.33
N ILE A 5 -23.59 -48.14 26.97
CA ILE A 5 -23.15 -47.45 25.73
C ILE A 5 -22.07 -46.41 26.18
N PHE A 6 -21.18 -46.04 25.26
CA PHE A 6 -20.15 -44.98 25.26
C PHE A 6 -20.45 -43.67 26.03
N LEU A 7 -19.38 -43.01 26.51
CA LEU A 7 -19.16 -41.58 26.24
C LEU A 7 -17.67 -41.20 26.40
N ALA A 8 -17.04 -40.81 25.28
CA ALA A 8 -15.74 -40.16 25.23
C ALA A 8 -15.90 -38.68 25.65
N SER A 9 -15.05 -38.20 26.55
CA SER A 9 -14.95 -36.77 26.88
C SER A 9 -13.67 -36.20 26.29
N ALA A 10 -13.85 -35.34 25.28
CA ALA A 10 -12.80 -34.48 24.74
C ALA A 10 -12.51 -33.35 25.72
N LEU A 11 -11.25 -33.21 26.15
CA LEU A 11 -10.77 -32.00 26.82
C LEU A 11 -10.62 -30.89 25.78
N ALA A 12 -11.52 -29.92 25.82
CA ALA A 12 -11.36 -28.63 25.15
C ALA A 12 -10.41 -27.76 25.98
N LEU A 13 -9.23 -27.47 25.43
CA LEU A 13 -8.32 -26.46 25.95
C LEU A 13 -8.87 -25.08 25.52
N GLN A 14 -9.48 -24.35 26.45
CA GLN A 14 -9.89 -22.96 26.23
C GLN A 14 -8.64 -22.08 26.18
N ALA A 15 -8.35 -21.51 25.02
CA ALA A 15 -7.45 -20.37 24.90
C ALA A 15 -8.16 -19.14 25.47
N ILE A 16 -7.67 -18.65 26.61
CA ILE A 16 -8.00 -17.33 27.13
C ILE A 16 -7.32 -16.32 26.20
N THR A 17 -8.03 -15.90 25.16
CA THR A 17 -7.69 -14.68 24.44
C THR A 17 -8.17 -13.53 25.32
N GLY A 18 -7.21 -12.80 25.91
CA GLY A 18 -7.48 -11.52 26.54
C GLY A 18 -7.93 -10.55 25.45
N ALA A 19 -9.25 -10.44 25.27
CA ALA A 19 -9.86 -9.38 24.51
C ALA A 19 -9.67 -8.07 25.27
N TYR A 20 -8.51 -7.44 25.09
CA TYR A 20 -8.43 -5.99 25.24
C TYR A 20 -9.25 -5.41 24.10
N ALA A 21 -10.50 -5.09 24.41
CA ALA A 21 -11.33 -4.24 23.57
C ALA A 21 -10.53 -2.94 23.35
N ALA A 22 -9.93 -2.81 22.18
CA ALA A 22 -9.39 -1.55 21.73
C ALA A 22 -10.49 -0.50 21.93
N SER A 23 -10.12 0.64 22.51
CA SER A 23 -10.98 1.82 22.54
C SER A 23 -11.38 2.10 21.10
N GLN A 24 -12.59 1.66 20.72
CA GLN A 24 -13.24 2.15 19.52
C GLN A 24 -13.53 3.62 19.77
N THR A 25 -12.56 4.49 19.50
CA THR A 25 -12.90 5.79 18.93
C THR A 25 -13.74 5.46 17.71
N ARG A 26 -15.06 5.48 17.89
CA ARG A 26 -16.05 5.40 16.84
C ARG A 26 -15.80 6.59 15.93
N LEU A 27 -14.85 6.47 15.01
CA LEU A 27 -15.03 7.06 13.70
C LEU A 27 -16.27 6.34 13.18
N ASN A 28 -17.41 7.03 13.27
CA ASN A 28 -18.62 6.60 12.60
C ASN A 28 -18.19 6.25 11.18
N ALA A 29 -18.29 4.97 10.81
CA ALA A 29 -18.47 4.62 9.42
C ALA A 29 -19.60 5.55 8.97
N ARG A 30 -19.27 6.55 8.15
CA ARG A 30 -20.30 7.27 7.42
C ARG A 30 -20.79 6.22 6.42
N ALA A 31 -21.71 5.37 6.89
CA ALA A 31 -22.65 4.71 6.02
C ALA A 31 -23.14 5.78 5.03
N VAL A 32 -23.21 5.42 3.75
CA VAL A 32 -23.78 6.20 2.64
C VAL A 32 -24.61 7.36 3.17
N ARG A 33 -24.17 8.61 2.91
CA ARG A 33 -24.79 9.80 3.49
C ARG A 33 -26.31 9.65 3.35
N PRO A 34 -27.11 9.74 4.43
CA PRO A 34 -28.55 9.59 4.34
C PRO A 34 -29.09 10.60 3.31
N GLY A 35 -29.46 10.13 2.12
CA GLY A 35 -29.86 10.98 1.00
C GLY A 35 -29.03 10.87 -0.30
N GLU A 36 -27.96 10.07 -0.34
CA GLU A 36 -27.28 9.76 -1.60
C GLU A 36 -28.19 8.91 -2.51
N PRO A 37 -28.46 9.34 -3.76
CA PRO A 37 -29.33 8.61 -4.67
C PRO A 37 -28.62 7.37 -5.23
N PRO A 38 -29.34 6.26 -5.48
CA PRO A 38 -28.75 5.04 -6.02
C PRO A 38 -28.27 5.17 -7.48
N VAL A 39 -28.63 6.26 -8.16
CA VAL A 39 -28.20 6.59 -9.51
C VAL A 39 -27.91 8.08 -9.55
N PHE A 40 -26.73 8.45 -10.04
CA PHE A 40 -26.30 9.83 -10.15
C PHE A 40 -26.78 10.44 -11.45
N GLU A 41 -27.01 11.75 -11.42
CA GLU A 41 -27.38 12.49 -12.61
C GLU A 41 -26.18 12.65 -13.54
N ALA A 42 -26.46 12.85 -14.82
CA ALA A 42 -25.43 13.15 -15.80
C ALA A 42 -25.19 14.65 -15.86
N LYS A 43 -23.93 15.08 -15.75
CA LYS A 43 -23.60 16.49 -15.88
C LYS A 43 -23.94 17.00 -17.29
N PRO A 44 -24.59 18.17 -17.42
CA PRO A 44 -24.85 18.76 -18.73
C PRO A 44 -23.53 19.09 -19.47
N PHE A 45 -23.43 18.69 -20.75
CA PHE A 45 -22.32 19.12 -21.61
C PHE A 45 -22.51 20.59 -22.01
N PRO A 46 -21.47 21.43 -21.94
CA PRO A 46 -21.56 22.79 -22.46
C PRO A 46 -21.82 22.76 -23.97
N SER A 47 -22.79 23.55 -24.44
CA SER A 47 -23.12 23.69 -25.86
C SER A 47 -22.01 24.46 -26.58
N GLY A 48 -21.09 23.73 -27.21
CA GLY A 48 -19.87 24.29 -27.80
C GLY A 48 -20.00 24.85 -29.22
N ASN A 49 -21.11 24.62 -29.94
CA ASN A 49 -21.13 24.80 -31.41
C ASN A 49 -22.07 25.88 -31.95
N GLY A 50 -22.59 26.79 -31.11
CA GLY A 50 -23.48 27.87 -31.57
C GLY A 50 -24.83 27.40 -32.14
N THR A 51 -25.14 26.10 -32.01
CA THR A 51 -26.46 25.52 -32.18
C THR A 51 -27.08 25.27 -30.81
N ASN A 52 -28.41 25.34 -30.70
CA ASN A 52 -29.14 25.00 -29.47
C ASN A 52 -29.14 23.49 -29.15
N GLU A 53 -28.39 22.68 -29.90
CA GLU A 53 -28.28 21.23 -29.69
C GLU A 53 -26.92 20.89 -29.08
N THR A 54 -26.96 20.36 -27.86
CA THR A 54 -25.79 19.85 -27.14
C THR A 54 -25.29 18.58 -27.83
N TYR A 55 -24.14 18.64 -28.52
CA TYR A 55 -23.45 17.41 -28.96
C TYR A 55 -22.90 16.69 -27.72
N ILE A 56 -23.43 15.50 -27.45
CA ILE A 56 -22.92 14.60 -26.42
C ILE A 56 -22.20 13.45 -27.14
N PRO A 57 -20.90 13.22 -26.88
CA PRO A 57 -20.19 12.11 -27.49
C PRO A 57 -20.85 10.76 -27.17
N PRO A 58 -20.69 9.72 -28.02
CA PRO A 58 -21.13 8.36 -27.70
C PRO A 58 -20.62 7.94 -26.32
N HIS A 59 -21.49 7.38 -25.48
CA HIS A 59 -21.17 7.04 -24.11
C HIS A 59 -22.01 5.87 -23.61
N VAL A 60 -21.53 5.25 -22.54
CA VAL A 60 -22.26 4.25 -21.75
C VAL A 60 -22.32 4.75 -20.31
N ASP A 61 -23.48 4.62 -19.69
CA ASP A 61 -23.71 4.97 -18.29
C ASP A 61 -23.86 3.72 -17.41
N SER A 62 -23.34 3.80 -16.20
CA SER A 62 -23.71 2.96 -15.06
C SER A 62 -24.25 3.87 -13.95
N PRO A 63 -24.79 3.36 -12.82
CA PRO A 63 -25.36 4.20 -11.76
C PRO A 63 -24.52 5.43 -11.35
N HIS A 64 -23.21 5.26 -11.15
CA HIS A 64 -22.32 6.31 -10.62
C HIS A 64 -21.30 6.84 -11.65
N PHE A 65 -21.19 6.23 -12.83
CA PHE A 65 -20.17 6.56 -13.82
C PHE A 65 -20.75 6.78 -15.21
N ARG A 66 -20.04 7.60 -16.00
CA ARG A 66 -20.28 7.81 -17.42
C ARG A 66 -18.98 7.62 -18.19
N LEU A 67 -18.96 6.70 -19.14
CA LEU A 67 -17.81 6.41 -20.00
C LEU A 67 -18.05 6.92 -21.41
N PHE A 68 -17.30 7.94 -21.84
CA PHE A 68 -17.28 8.42 -23.22
C PHE A 68 -16.37 7.56 -24.07
N LEU A 69 -16.90 7.07 -25.18
CA LEU A 69 -16.21 6.18 -26.10
C LEU A 69 -15.25 6.95 -27.00
N GLY A 70 -14.15 6.29 -27.40
CA GLY A 70 -13.11 6.86 -28.24
C GLY A 70 -13.53 6.97 -29.70
N PRO A 71 -12.91 7.86 -30.50
CA PRO A 71 -13.28 8.11 -31.89
C PRO A 71 -12.96 6.95 -32.85
N THR A 72 -12.07 6.04 -32.44
CA THR A 72 -11.52 4.95 -33.27
C THR A 72 -12.41 3.72 -33.33
N GLY A 73 -13.34 3.54 -32.38
CA GLY A 73 -14.23 2.37 -32.34
C GLY A 73 -13.51 1.02 -32.40
N GLU A 74 -12.21 0.97 -32.05
CA GLU A 74 -11.48 -0.30 -32.02
C GLU A 74 -12.11 -1.23 -30.99
N ALA A 75 -12.01 -2.54 -31.24
CA ALA A 75 -12.91 -3.59 -30.76
C ALA A 75 -13.14 -3.69 -29.22
N GLY A 76 -12.42 -2.92 -28.39
CA GLY A 76 -12.66 -2.77 -26.95
C GLY A 76 -13.71 -1.70 -26.57
N ALA A 77 -14.07 -0.78 -27.47
CA ALA A 77 -15.01 0.33 -27.25
C ALA A 77 -16.43 0.05 -27.78
N ALA A 78 -16.77 -1.20 -28.09
CA ALA A 78 -18.15 -1.59 -28.33
C ALA A 78 -18.97 -1.34 -27.06
N GLU A 79 -20.23 -0.90 -27.21
CA GLU A 79 -21.12 -0.52 -26.10
C GLU A 79 -21.22 -1.60 -25.01
N ALA A 80 -21.20 -2.88 -25.41
CA ALA A 80 -21.17 -4.02 -24.49
C ALA A 80 -19.85 -4.14 -23.71
N GLY A 81 -18.70 -3.92 -24.34
CA GLY A 81 -17.39 -3.92 -23.67
C GLY A 81 -17.25 -2.76 -22.68
N ALA A 82 -17.77 -1.59 -23.05
CA ALA A 82 -17.86 -0.43 -22.18
C ALA A 82 -18.77 -0.67 -20.95
N ALA A 83 -19.90 -1.35 -21.13
CA ALA A 83 -20.77 -1.74 -20.02
C ALA A 83 -20.09 -2.71 -19.04
N GLU A 84 -19.32 -3.68 -19.55
CA GLU A 84 -18.52 -4.58 -18.71
C GLU A 84 -17.40 -3.84 -17.96
N ALA A 85 -16.72 -2.90 -18.62
CA ALA A 85 -15.67 -2.08 -18.02
C ALA A 85 -16.15 -1.16 -16.89
N LEU A 86 -17.44 -0.81 -16.87
CA LEU A 86 -18.04 -0.03 -15.78
C LEU A 86 -18.30 -0.87 -14.52
N LYS A 87 -18.43 -2.19 -14.62
CA LYS A 87 -18.66 -3.07 -13.46
C LYS A 87 -17.56 -3.02 -12.39
N PRO A 88 -16.25 -3.07 -12.72
CA PRO A 88 -15.21 -2.92 -11.70
C PRO A 88 -15.23 -1.54 -11.03
N LEU A 89 -15.59 -0.47 -11.75
CA LEU A 89 -15.74 0.86 -11.17
C LEU A 89 -16.93 0.94 -10.20
N GLU A 90 -18.08 0.36 -10.56
CA GLU A 90 -19.25 0.26 -9.67
C GLU A 90 -18.95 -0.59 -8.43
N ALA A 91 -18.24 -1.70 -8.59
CA ALA A 91 -17.81 -2.53 -7.46
C ALA A 91 -16.80 -1.80 -6.55
N ALA A 92 -15.85 -1.05 -7.13
CA ALA A 92 -14.95 -0.21 -6.36
C ALA A 92 -15.70 0.92 -5.63
N TYR A 93 -16.70 1.54 -6.26
CA TYR A 93 -17.57 2.53 -5.62
C TYR A 93 -18.30 1.94 -4.41
N ASP A 94 -19.00 0.81 -4.59
CA ASP A 94 -19.69 0.11 -3.50
C ASP A 94 -18.72 -0.26 -2.36
N CYS A 95 -17.50 -0.70 -2.68
CA CYS A 95 -16.50 -1.02 -1.67
C CYS A 95 -16.02 0.23 -0.91
N PHE A 96 -15.42 1.20 -1.60
CA PHE A 96 -14.75 2.31 -0.93
C PHE A 96 -15.74 3.32 -0.36
N VAL A 97 -16.75 3.71 -1.13
CA VAL A 97 -17.76 4.70 -0.68
C VAL A 97 -18.82 4.01 0.17
N GLY A 98 -19.39 2.91 -0.32
CA GLY A 98 -20.49 2.23 0.35
C GLY A 98 -20.08 1.53 1.64
N ALA A 99 -19.08 0.65 1.59
CA ALA A 99 -18.68 -0.19 2.71
C ALA A 99 -17.60 0.43 3.60
N LEU A 100 -16.59 1.09 3.02
CA LEU A 100 -15.45 1.67 3.75
C LEU A 100 -15.64 3.15 4.13
N GLY A 101 -16.73 3.79 3.67
CA GLY A 101 -17.14 5.13 4.13
C GLY A 101 -16.32 6.29 3.56
N TRP A 102 -15.66 6.10 2.40
CA TRP A 102 -15.02 7.20 1.67
C TRP A 102 -16.07 8.22 1.22
N ASN A 103 -15.69 9.48 1.05
CA ASN A 103 -16.61 10.46 0.47
C ASN A 103 -17.04 10.05 -0.94
N SER A 104 -18.33 10.22 -1.24
CA SER A 104 -18.87 10.04 -2.59
C SER A 104 -18.16 10.93 -3.60
N THR A 105 -17.76 10.32 -4.70
CA THR A 105 -17.16 10.98 -5.87
C THR A 105 -18.19 11.72 -6.73
N GLY A 106 -19.49 11.57 -6.41
CA GLY A 106 -20.55 12.30 -7.09
C GLY A 106 -20.77 13.72 -6.58
N LEU A 107 -20.22 14.09 -5.43
CA LEU A 107 -20.31 15.44 -4.87
C LEU A 107 -19.06 16.25 -5.16
N SER A 108 -19.22 17.56 -5.36
CA SER A 108 -18.08 18.47 -5.39
C SER A 108 -17.42 18.57 -4.01
N VAL A 109 -16.09 18.60 -3.98
CA VAL A 109 -15.34 18.93 -2.74
C VAL A 109 -15.49 20.41 -2.33
N ARG A 110 -16.04 21.26 -3.20
CA ARG A 110 -16.24 22.69 -2.95
C ARG A 110 -17.67 23.05 -2.58
N ASP A 111 -18.66 22.43 -3.22
CA ASP A 111 -20.07 22.65 -2.92
C ASP A 111 -20.85 21.35 -2.85
N THR A 112 -21.07 20.87 -1.62
CA THR A 112 -21.81 19.63 -1.38
C THR A 112 -23.33 19.78 -1.54
N ARG A 113 -23.83 20.97 -1.92
CA ARG A 113 -25.25 21.20 -2.23
C ARG A 113 -25.58 20.94 -3.69
N GLU A 114 -24.56 20.77 -4.55
CA GLU A 114 -24.77 20.35 -5.93
C GLU A 114 -25.45 18.98 -6.00
N PRO A 115 -26.16 18.67 -7.11
CA PRO A 115 -26.60 17.31 -7.39
C PRO A 115 -25.41 16.34 -7.40
N TYR A 116 -25.73 15.08 -7.13
CA TYR A 116 -24.78 13.99 -7.34
C TYR A 116 -24.62 13.76 -8.85
N TRP A 117 -23.44 14.08 -9.37
CA TRP A 117 -23.09 13.87 -10.78
C TRP A 117 -22.27 12.59 -10.95
N LYS A 118 -22.47 11.87 -12.05
CA LYS A 118 -21.64 10.73 -12.42
C LYS A 118 -20.16 11.16 -12.54
N THR A 119 -19.25 10.28 -12.11
CA THR A 119 -17.82 10.45 -12.41
C THR A 119 -17.59 10.16 -13.89
N GLU A 120 -16.94 11.08 -14.58
CA GLU A 120 -16.72 10.99 -16.03
C GLU A 120 -15.40 10.28 -16.36
N MET A 121 -15.47 9.33 -17.29
CA MET A 121 -14.37 8.55 -17.82
C MET A 121 -14.29 8.79 -19.33
N PHE A 122 -13.11 9.10 -19.86
CA PHE A 122 -12.94 9.50 -21.26
C PHE A 122 -11.92 8.62 -21.97
N MET A 123 -12.37 7.86 -22.96
CA MET A 123 -11.46 7.16 -23.86
C MET A 123 -10.75 8.14 -24.80
N ARG A 124 -9.45 7.89 -25.02
CA ARG A 124 -8.58 8.69 -25.90
C ARG A 124 -7.70 7.77 -26.72
N ALA A 125 -7.46 8.13 -27.98
CA ALA A 125 -6.52 7.39 -28.83
C ALA A 125 -5.07 7.52 -28.33
N GLN A 126 -4.75 8.63 -27.68
CA GLN A 126 -3.44 8.90 -27.09
C GLN A 126 -3.61 9.79 -25.87
N LEU A 127 -2.76 9.58 -24.86
CA LEU A 127 -2.61 10.46 -23.70
C LEU A 127 -1.25 11.15 -23.72
N ASP A 128 -1.20 12.36 -23.19
CA ASP A 128 0.05 13.10 -23.00
C ASP A 128 0.96 12.38 -22.00
N GLY A 129 2.27 12.48 -22.20
CA GLY A 129 3.25 11.86 -21.30
C GLY A 129 3.44 10.35 -21.46
N GLY A 130 2.74 9.71 -22.42
CA GLY A 130 2.91 8.28 -22.72
C GLY A 130 2.35 7.35 -21.64
N VAL A 131 1.39 7.83 -20.85
CA VAL A 131 0.69 7.06 -19.82
C VAL A 131 -0.56 6.35 -20.38
N ASN A 132 -1.03 5.32 -19.67
CA ASN A 132 -2.23 4.55 -20.07
C ASN A 132 -3.52 5.08 -19.45
N GLY A 133 -3.42 5.81 -18.34
CA GLY A 133 -4.50 6.49 -17.64
C GLY A 133 -4.01 7.83 -17.12
N LEU A 134 -4.94 8.78 -16.99
CA LEU A 134 -4.66 10.09 -16.44
C LEU A 134 -5.90 10.66 -15.75
N THR A 135 -5.80 10.90 -14.45
CA THR A 135 -6.83 11.60 -13.68
C THR A 135 -6.59 13.11 -13.69
N HIS A 136 -7.66 13.84 -13.95
CA HIS A 136 -7.69 15.30 -13.98
C HIS A 136 -8.49 15.84 -12.80
N TYR A 137 -8.00 16.94 -12.23
CA TYR A 137 -8.60 17.57 -11.06
C TYR A 137 -9.11 18.96 -11.45
N GLY A 138 -10.43 19.08 -11.56
CA GLY A 138 -11.11 20.35 -11.72
C GLY A 138 -11.07 21.13 -10.42
N VAL A 139 -9.94 21.80 -10.16
CA VAL A 139 -9.76 22.54 -8.91
C VAL A 139 -10.89 23.54 -8.69
N ASP A 140 -11.36 24.24 -9.73
CA ASP A 140 -12.43 25.23 -9.62
C ASP A 140 -13.82 24.63 -9.42
N THR A 141 -14.08 23.46 -10.04
CA THR A 141 -15.37 22.76 -9.94
C THR A 141 -15.44 21.87 -8.71
N GLY A 142 -14.29 21.57 -8.08
CA GLY A 142 -14.19 20.60 -7.00
C GLY A 142 -14.50 19.17 -7.45
N ARG A 143 -14.23 18.82 -8.71
CA ARG A 143 -14.53 17.50 -9.29
C ARG A 143 -13.32 16.91 -9.98
N ALA A 144 -13.28 15.59 -10.12
CA ALA A 144 -12.25 14.89 -10.89
C ALA A 144 -12.88 14.02 -11.99
N TRP A 145 -12.13 13.82 -13.07
CA TRP A 145 -12.50 12.95 -14.19
C TRP A 145 -11.26 12.22 -14.69
N VAL A 146 -11.45 11.13 -15.42
CA VAL A 146 -10.37 10.26 -15.86
C VAL A 146 -10.30 10.22 -17.38
N GLN A 147 -9.09 10.17 -17.92
CA GLN A 147 -8.82 9.79 -19.30
C GLN A 147 -8.10 8.44 -19.34
N LEU A 148 -8.45 7.60 -20.31
CA LEU A 148 -7.86 6.27 -20.51
C LEU A 148 -7.50 6.11 -21.98
N MET A 149 -6.36 5.48 -22.23
CA MET A 149 -5.98 5.12 -23.59
C MET A 149 -6.92 4.03 -24.14
N ASP A 150 -7.14 4.05 -25.45
CA ASP A 150 -7.94 3.02 -26.12
C ASP A 150 -7.35 1.61 -25.87
N GLY A 151 -8.23 0.62 -25.76
CA GLY A 151 -7.85 -0.77 -25.44
C GLY A 151 -7.56 -1.07 -23.96
N GLN A 152 -7.64 -0.08 -23.06
CA GLN A 152 -7.38 -0.31 -21.62
C GLN A 152 -8.64 -0.66 -20.80
N LEU A 153 -9.83 -0.67 -21.41
CA LEU A 153 -11.11 -0.92 -20.73
C LEU A 153 -11.24 -2.30 -20.08
N THR A 154 -10.41 -3.25 -20.47
CA THR A 154 -10.43 -4.62 -19.92
C THR A 154 -9.41 -4.82 -18.80
N GLN A 155 -8.82 -3.75 -18.25
CA GLN A 155 -7.82 -3.78 -17.18
C GLN A 155 -8.38 -3.14 -15.91
N PRO A 156 -9.09 -3.91 -15.05
CA PRO A 156 -9.63 -3.41 -13.79
C PRO A 156 -8.57 -2.76 -12.90
N GLU A 157 -7.33 -3.24 -12.93
CA GLU A 157 -6.20 -2.68 -12.20
C GLU A 157 -5.94 -1.22 -12.56
N LEU A 158 -5.96 -0.87 -13.85
CA LEU A 158 -5.76 0.50 -14.30
C LEU A 158 -7.00 1.36 -14.07
N LEU A 159 -8.19 0.83 -14.38
CA LEU A 159 -9.45 1.55 -14.20
C LEU A 159 -9.64 1.98 -12.73
N VAL A 160 -9.41 1.05 -11.81
CA VAL A 160 -9.59 1.30 -10.38
C VAL A 160 -8.42 2.09 -9.81
N HIS A 161 -7.21 1.98 -10.37
CA HIS A 161 -6.09 2.88 -10.04
C HIS A 161 -6.47 4.34 -10.31
N GLU A 162 -6.91 4.67 -11.52
CA GLU A 162 -7.31 6.04 -11.85
C GLU A 162 -8.51 6.50 -11.01
N TYR A 163 -9.46 5.61 -10.75
CA TYR A 163 -10.53 5.91 -9.82
C TYR A 163 -10.04 6.12 -8.38
N GLY A 164 -8.93 5.51 -7.98
CA GLY A 164 -8.25 5.75 -6.71
C GLY A 164 -7.77 7.19 -6.56
N HIS A 165 -7.27 7.82 -7.64
CA HIS A 165 -6.96 9.24 -7.65
C HIS A 165 -8.21 10.10 -7.46
N VAL A 166 -9.32 9.76 -8.13
CA VAL A 166 -10.62 10.43 -7.95
C VAL A 166 -11.10 10.30 -6.50
N LEU A 167 -11.08 9.10 -5.94
CA LEU A 167 -11.46 8.82 -4.55
C LEU A 167 -10.62 9.66 -3.58
N HIS A 168 -9.30 9.69 -3.76
CA HIS A 168 -8.39 10.46 -2.94
C HIS A 168 -8.68 11.97 -3.02
N PHE A 169 -8.87 12.51 -4.22
CA PHE A 169 -9.24 13.91 -4.42
C PHE A 169 -10.53 14.29 -3.67
N HIS A 170 -11.55 13.42 -3.72
CA HIS A 170 -12.85 13.67 -3.09
C HIS A 170 -12.84 13.60 -1.55
N GLN A 171 -11.71 13.26 -0.93
CA GLN A 171 -11.57 13.36 0.53
C GLN A 171 -11.34 14.80 1.01
N GLY A 172 -11.09 15.77 0.11
CA GLY A 172 -10.89 17.18 0.43
C GLY A 172 -9.48 17.54 0.89
N ASN A 173 -8.74 16.59 1.48
CA ASN A 173 -7.32 16.69 1.82
C ASN A 173 -6.46 15.91 0.82
N PHE A 174 -6.50 16.32 -0.45
CA PHE A 174 -5.80 15.62 -1.53
C PHE A 174 -4.27 15.79 -1.43
N TRP A 175 -3.53 14.71 -1.18
CA TRP A 175 -2.06 14.80 -1.08
C TRP A 175 -1.38 15.12 -2.42
N GLY A 176 -2.01 14.81 -3.55
CA GLY A 176 -1.45 15.11 -4.87
C GLY A 176 -1.27 16.61 -5.16
N SER A 177 -1.87 17.50 -4.36
CA SER A 177 -1.65 18.96 -4.45
C SER A 177 -0.65 19.50 -3.41
N MET A 178 -0.15 18.67 -2.49
CA MET A 178 0.80 19.06 -1.45
C MET A 178 2.21 18.63 -1.87
N VAL A 179 3.16 19.55 -2.00
CA VAL A 179 4.53 19.26 -2.50
C VAL A 179 5.18 18.06 -1.78
N ASN A 180 5.09 17.98 -0.46
CA ASN A 180 5.74 16.92 0.32
C ASN A 180 4.93 15.61 0.40
N ALA A 181 3.66 15.61 0.00
CA ALA A 181 2.82 14.42 -0.01
C ALA A 181 2.46 13.94 -1.43
N GLN A 182 2.73 14.74 -2.46
CA GLN A 182 2.35 14.48 -3.85
C GLN A 182 2.91 13.16 -4.36
N ALA A 183 4.16 12.85 -3.99
CA ALA A 183 4.81 11.61 -4.37
C ALA A 183 4.07 10.34 -3.87
N TRP A 184 3.16 10.47 -2.91
CA TRP A 184 2.36 9.35 -2.40
C TRP A 184 1.06 9.12 -3.18
N ALA A 185 0.68 10.02 -4.10
CA ALA A 185 -0.59 9.90 -4.83
C ALA A 185 -0.68 8.59 -5.60
N GLU A 186 0.38 8.19 -6.30
CA GLU A 186 0.45 6.92 -7.04
C GLU A 186 0.38 5.70 -6.11
N ALA A 187 1.04 5.75 -4.95
CA ALA A 187 0.95 4.70 -3.95
C ALA A 187 -0.48 4.55 -3.40
N VAL A 188 -1.22 5.65 -3.24
CA VAL A 188 -2.63 5.61 -2.83
C VAL A 188 -3.47 4.95 -3.92
N ALA A 189 -3.31 5.36 -5.17
CA ALA A 189 -4.04 4.80 -6.30
C ALA A 189 -3.75 3.29 -6.49
N ASN A 190 -2.49 2.86 -6.38
CA ASN A 190 -2.13 1.44 -6.41
C ASN A 190 -2.68 0.67 -5.20
N TRP A 191 -2.71 1.27 -4.01
CA TRP A 191 -3.34 0.64 -2.84
C TRP A 191 -4.85 0.45 -3.05
N VAL A 192 -5.55 1.44 -3.62
CA VAL A 192 -6.98 1.32 -3.96
C VAL A 192 -7.20 0.19 -4.96
N ALA A 193 -6.41 0.16 -6.05
CA ALA A 193 -6.51 -0.87 -7.07
C ALA A 193 -6.24 -2.27 -6.49
N ASP A 194 -5.13 -2.45 -5.76
CA ASP A 194 -4.79 -3.75 -5.17
C ASP A 194 -5.85 -4.20 -4.16
N THR A 195 -6.27 -3.31 -3.26
CA THR A 195 -7.32 -3.60 -2.28
C THR A 195 -8.62 -4.03 -2.96
N TYR A 196 -9.02 -3.34 -4.03
CA TYR A 196 -10.16 -3.75 -4.85
C TYR A 196 -9.97 -5.13 -5.47
N LEU A 197 -8.80 -5.45 -6.00
CA LEU A 197 -8.55 -6.72 -6.70
C LEU A 197 -8.47 -7.90 -5.74
N THR A 198 -7.77 -7.74 -4.61
CA THR A 198 -7.25 -8.85 -3.82
C THR A 198 -7.89 -8.99 -2.44
N SER A 199 -8.34 -7.89 -1.84
CA SER A 199 -8.73 -7.86 -0.43
C SER A 199 -10.14 -8.38 -0.19
N ASP A 200 -10.34 -9.01 0.97
CA ASP A 200 -11.67 -9.40 1.46
C ASP A 200 -12.55 -8.18 1.79
N LEU A 201 -11.94 -7.00 2.03
CA LEU A 201 -12.66 -5.75 2.25
C LEU A 201 -13.61 -5.40 1.09
N CYS A 202 -13.24 -5.78 -0.15
CA CYS A 202 -14.05 -5.53 -1.35
C CYS A 202 -14.70 -6.80 -1.92
N ALA A 203 -14.62 -7.95 -1.24
CA ALA A 203 -15.11 -9.22 -1.78
C ALA A 203 -16.63 -9.21 -2.03
N GLU A 204 -17.41 -8.65 -1.10
CA GLU A 204 -18.87 -8.54 -1.27
C GLU A 204 -19.23 -7.63 -2.45
N SER A 205 -18.60 -6.46 -2.55
CA SER A 205 -18.82 -5.50 -3.63
C SER A 205 -18.45 -6.07 -5.00
N ARG A 206 -17.32 -6.79 -5.10
CA ARG A 206 -16.95 -7.55 -6.30
C ARG A 206 -18.01 -8.58 -6.67
N ALA A 207 -18.46 -9.38 -5.71
CA ALA A 207 -19.44 -10.44 -5.94
C ALA A 207 -20.80 -9.88 -6.43
N LYS A 208 -21.27 -8.75 -5.91
CA LYS A 208 -22.51 -8.08 -6.35
C LYS A 208 -22.51 -7.77 -7.85
N LEU A 209 -21.34 -7.43 -8.40
CA LEU A 209 -21.15 -7.05 -9.80
C LEU A 209 -20.52 -8.18 -10.64
N GLY A 210 -20.47 -9.40 -10.10
CA GLY A 210 -19.93 -10.58 -10.78
C GLY A 210 -18.44 -10.47 -11.12
N GLN A 211 -17.68 -9.67 -10.37
CA GLN A 211 -16.25 -9.48 -10.59
C GLN A 211 -15.43 -10.53 -9.81
N PRO A 212 -14.45 -11.20 -10.43
CA PRO A 212 -13.60 -12.17 -9.74
C PRO A 212 -12.55 -11.47 -8.87
N VAL A 213 -11.90 -12.23 -7.98
CA VAL A 213 -10.63 -11.83 -7.36
C VAL A 213 -9.58 -11.67 -8.46
N GLY A 214 -8.89 -10.52 -8.46
CA GLY A 214 -7.82 -10.20 -9.40
C GLY A 214 -6.44 -10.66 -8.93
N GLN A 215 -5.42 -10.27 -9.70
CA GLN A 215 -4.02 -10.43 -9.31
C GLN A 215 -3.51 -9.16 -8.62
N SER A 216 -2.66 -9.31 -7.61
CA SER A 216 -1.99 -8.20 -6.95
C SER A 216 -1.11 -7.44 -7.94
N VAL A 217 -1.04 -6.12 -7.76
CA VAL A 217 -0.15 -5.23 -8.53
C VAL A 217 1.25 -5.12 -7.90
N ILE A 218 1.57 -5.98 -6.94
CA ILE A 218 2.86 -5.95 -6.25
C ILE A 218 4.02 -6.22 -7.21
N ASN A 219 5.05 -5.37 -7.11
CA ASN A 219 6.35 -5.62 -7.71
C ASN A 219 7.37 -5.88 -6.59
N ILE A 220 7.60 -7.14 -6.26
CA ILE A 220 8.53 -7.50 -5.18
C ILE A 220 9.98 -7.11 -5.48
N TYR A 221 10.37 -7.02 -6.75
CA TYR A 221 11.72 -6.64 -7.16
C TYR A 221 12.01 -5.20 -6.77
N ARG A 222 11.01 -4.32 -6.88
CA ARG A 222 11.12 -2.91 -6.44
C ARG A 222 10.87 -2.79 -4.95
N THR A 223 9.81 -3.41 -4.43
CA THR A 223 9.42 -3.25 -3.01
C THR A 223 10.49 -3.80 -2.05
N VAL A 224 11.00 -5.01 -2.31
CA VAL A 224 12.02 -5.66 -1.46
C VAL A 224 13.43 -5.38 -1.98
N GLY A 225 13.64 -5.54 -3.30
CA GLY A 225 14.96 -5.36 -3.91
C GLY A 225 15.46 -3.92 -3.89
N ASP A 226 14.57 -2.92 -3.87
CA ASP A 226 14.93 -1.49 -3.73
C ASP A 226 14.48 -0.89 -2.39
N SER A 227 14.31 -1.74 -1.37
CA SER A 227 13.93 -1.32 0.00
C SER A 227 14.83 -0.25 0.63
N HIS A 228 16.06 -0.11 0.14
CA HIS A 228 17.03 0.90 0.59
C HIS A 228 16.68 2.34 0.17
N LEU A 229 15.79 2.53 -0.81
CA LEU A 229 15.32 3.85 -1.21
C LEU A 229 14.58 4.54 -0.06
N THR A 230 14.35 5.85 -0.20
CA THR A 230 13.43 6.56 0.68
C THR A 230 12.07 5.85 0.62
N ILE A 231 11.31 5.80 1.73
CA ILE A 231 10.02 5.09 1.77
C ILE A 231 9.10 5.44 0.60
N VAL A 232 9.20 6.69 0.11
CA VAL A 232 8.70 7.11 -1.20
C VAL A 232 9.73 7.98 -1.92
N ASP A 233 10.08 7.56 -3.13
CA ASP A 233 10.93 8.23 -4.12
C ASP A 233 10.15 8.33 -5.45
N ALA A 234 9.85 9.56 -5.86
CA ALA A 234 9.19 9.90 -7.12
C ALA A 234 10.09 10.70 -8.07
N THR A 235 11.40 10.75 -7.81
CA THR A 235 12.34 11.54 -8.63
C THR A 235 12.41 11.09 -10.09
N ASN A 236 12.15 9.81 -10.34
CA ASN A 236 12.12 9.22 -11.67
C ASN A 236 11.27 7.94 -11.64
N THR A 237 10.35 7.76 -12.59
CA THR A 237 9.47 6.57 -12.68
C THR A 237 10.21 5.27 -12.93
N GLN A 238 11.42 5.30 -13.49
CA GLN A 238 12.25 4.12 -13.72
C GLN A 238 13.03 3.71 -12.46
N VAL A 239 13.40 4.68 -11.61
CA VAL A 239 14.32 4.46 -10.47
C VAL A 239 13.63 4.53 -9.11
N GLY A 240 12.66 5.42 -8.94
CA GLY A 240 11.94 5.65 -7.69
C GLY A 240 10.78 4.69 -7.47
N ASN A 241 10.37 4.48 -6.22
CA ASN A 241 9.40 3.45 -5.81
C ASN A 241 7.99 3.98 -5.51
N HIS A 242 7.63 5.19 -5.94
CA HIS A 242 6.32 5.79 -5.61
C HIS A 242 5.08 5.00 -6.06
N TYR A 243 5.15 4.22 -7.13
CA TYR A 243 4.10 3.26 -7.47
C TYR A 243 4.12 2.02 -6.55
N ASP A 244 5.29 1.62 -6.06
CA ASP A 244 5.51 0.37 -5.32
C ASP A 244 5.51 0.55 -3.79
N ALA A 245 5.26 1.76 -3.29
CA ALA A 245 5.22 2.06 -1.86
C ALA A 245 3.88 1.70 -1.20
N TRP A 246 2.86 1.34 -1.99
CA TRP A 246 1.53 0.97 -1.52
C TRP A 246 1.48 -0.18 -0.49
N PRO A 247 2.42 -1.16 -0.45
CA PRO A 247 2.38 -2.22 0.56
C PRO A 247 2.51 -1.69 2.00
N PHE A 248 3.09 -0.50 2.17
CA PHE A 248 3.06 0.18 3.47
C PHE A 248 1.62 0.53 3.88
N PHE A 249 0.81 1.07 2.97
CA PHE A 249 -0.60 1.34 3.23
C PHE A 249 -1.39 0.07 3.51
N HIS A 250 -1.14 -1.00 2.76
CA HIS A 250 -1.73 -2.30 3.05
C HIS A 250 -1.39 -2.78 4.46
N TYR A 251 -0.12 -2.67 4.87
CA TYR A 251 0.31 -3.02 6.21
C TYR A 251 -0.42 -2.23 7.31
N LEU A 252 -0.62 -0.92 7.13
CA LEU A 252 -1.38 -0.10 8.06
C LEU A 252 -2.86 -0.51 8.12
N VAL A 253 -3.43 -0.92 6.99
CA VAL A 253 -4.85 -1.32 6.88
C VAL A 253 -5.09 -2.72 7.45
N ALA A 254 -4.25 -3.68 7.11
CA ALA A 254 -4.32 -5.04 7.63
C ALA A 254 -3.94 -5.10 9.12
N ASN A 255 -3.07 -4.19 9.56
CA ASN A 255 -2.64 -3.99 10.94
C ASN A 255 -2.26 -5.30 11.67
N PRO A 256 -1.36 -6.14 11.10
CA PRO A 256 -1.06 -7.46 11.66
C PRO A 256 -0.35 -7.39 13.04
N ASP A 257 0.10 -6.21 13.46
CA ASP A 257 0.70 -5.95 14.78
C ASP A 257 -0.28 -5.31 15.79
N SER A 258 -1.54 -5.09 15.39
CA SER A 258 -2.57 -4.51 16.26
C SER A 258 -2.20 -3.12 16.83
N TRP A 259 -1.54 -2.29 16.03
CA TRP A 259 -1.26 -0.89 16.38
C TRP A 259 -2.57 -0.14 16.62
N HIS A 260 -2.62 0.63 17.70
CA HIS A 260 -3.78 1.42 18.03
C HIS A 260 -4.03 2.50 16.95
N GLY A 261 -5.30 2.72 16.59
CA GLY A 261 -5.70 3.70 15.58
C GLY A 261 -5.59 3.22 14.12
N LEU A 262 -4.95 2.06 13.87
CA LEU A 262 -4.82 1.46 12.55
C LEU A 262 -5.86 0.34 12.31
N GLY A 263 -5.98 -0.16 11.07
CA GLY A 263 -6.98 -1.14 10.67
C GLY A 263 -7.73 -0.74 9.38
N SER A 264 -8.93 -1.29 9.15
CA SER A 264 -9.70 -1.10 7.91
C SER A 264 -9.95 0.34 7.48
N HIS A 265 -9.86 1.30 8.41
CA HIS A 265 -10.05 2.74 8.15
C HIS A 265 -8.74 3.54 8.17
N ALA A 266 -7.57 2.89 8.26
CA ALA A 266 -6.29 3.57 8.42
C ALA A 266 -6.04 4.64 7.33
N MET A 267 -6.37 4.35 6.07
CA MET A 267 -6.23 5.31 4.98
C MET A 267 -7.11 6.55 5.13
N LEU A 268 -8.38 6.39 5.49
CA LEU A 268 -9.26 7.52 5.78
C LEU A 268 -8.78 8.30 7.01
N SER A 269 -8.32 7.61 8.05
CA SER A 269 -7.73 8.25 9.23
C SER A 269 -6.51 9.07 8.87
N LEU A 270 -5.61 8.56 8.03
CA LEU A 270 -4.41 9.27 7.56
C LEU A 270 -4.78 10.54 6.79
N ILE A 271 -5.68 10.43 5.80
CA ILE A 271 -6.11 11.56 4.97
C ILE A 271 -6.85 12.59 5.83
N GLY A 272 -7.79 12.14 6.67
CA GLY A 272 -8.59 12.99 7.55
C GLY A 272 -7.79 13.67 8.67
N ASN A 273 -6.69 13.06 9.13
CA ASN A 273 -5.77 13.67 10.10
C ASN A 273 -4.65 14.47 9.42
N THR A 274 -4.64 14.60 8.10
CA THR A 274 -3.72 15.52 7.42
C THR A 274 -4.16 16.95 7.68
N THR A 275 -3.22 17.79 8.11
CA THR A 275 -3.55 19.17 8.47
C THR A 275 -3.85 19.95 7.19
N GLU A 276 -5.04 20.53 7.08
CA GLU A 276 -5.43 21.33 5.92
C GLU A 276 -4.46 22.49 5.70
N GLY A 277 -4.05 22.72 4.45
CA GLY A 277 -3.08 23.75 4.09
C GLY A 277 -1.66 23.51 4.61
N SER A 278 -1.39 22.38 5.27
CA SER A 278 -0.01 21.98 5.57
C SER A 278 0.70 21.49 4.31
N ASN A 279 2.02 21.38 4.42
CA ASN A 279 2.84 20.72 3.42
C ASN A 279 3.67 19.62 4.11
N GLU A 280 3.03 18.83 4.96
CA GLU A 280 3.66 17.70 5.65
C GLU A 280 3.65 16.44 4.79
N THR A 281 4.35 15.40 5.22
CA THR A 281 4.27 14.06 4.61
C THR A 281 3.17 13.23 5.29
N PRO A 282 2.62 12.18 4.64
CA PRO A 282 1.66 11.26 5.26
C PRO A 282 2.13 10.63 6.58
N LEU A 283 3.45 10.58 6.81
CA LEU A 283 4.03 10.11 8.06
C LEU A 283 3.67 11.01 9.26
N HIS A 284 3.48 12.31 9.06
CA HIS A 284 3.06 13.22 10.13
C HIS A 284 1.60 12.97 10.52
N SER A 285 0.75 12.72 9.53
CA SER A 285 -0.64 12.26 9.75
C SER A 285 -0.66 10.91 10.45
N LEU A 286 0.22 9.98 10.07
CA LEU A 286 0.36 8.70 10.75
C LEU A 286 0.72 8.89 12.23
N GLN A 287 1.68 9.77 12.55
CA GLN A 287 2.04 10.05 13.94
C GLN A 287 0.83 10.55 14.76
N ARG A 288 -0.03 11.39 14.18
CA ARG A 288 -1.26 11.84 14.85
C ARG A 288 -2.28 10.72 15.04
N VAL A 289 -2.41 9.82 14.06
CA VAL A 289 -3.29 8.63 14.17
C VAL A 289 -2.82 7.67 15.27
N LEU A 290 -1.50 7.48 15.39
CA LEU A 290 -0.90 6.64 16.43
C LEU A 290 -1.01 7.27 17.84
N GLY A 291 -1.05 8.61 17.91
CA GLY A 291 -1.00 9.34 19.17
C GLY A 291 0.26 9.00 19.97
N ASP A 292 0.11 8.81 21.28
CA ASP A 292 1.22 8.48 22.18
C ASP A 292 1.45 6.96 22.34
N THR A 293 0.75 6.13 21.55
CA THR A 293 0.81 4.66 21.71
C THR A 293 1.96 4.01 20.95
N ALA A 294 2.46 4.67 19.91
CA ALA A 294 3.57 4.25 19.10
C ALA A 294 4.12 5.45 18.30
N THR A 295 5.35 5.31 17.84
CA THR A 295 6.00 6.24 16.92
C THR A 295 5.93 5.71 15.48
N VAL A 296 5.98 6.61 14.51
CA VAL A 296 6.13 6.22 13.09
C VAL A 296 7.40 5.39 12.88
N SER A 297 8.49 5.71 13.59
CA SER A 297 9.74 4.94 13.51
C SER A 297 9.53 3.47 13.86
N GLU A 298 8.81 3.18 14.94
CA GLU A 298 8.47 1.81 15.35
C GLU A 298 7.61 1.08 14.31
N VAL A 299 6.59 1.76 13.78
CA VAL A 299 5.68 1.20 12.77
C VAL A 299 6.41 0.91 11.46
N VAL A 300 7.24 1.84 10.96
CA VAL A 300 8.04 1.65 9.75
C VAL A 300 9.08 0.56 9.93
N ALA A 301 9.75 0.52 11.08
CA ALA A 301 10.73 -0.53 11.37
C ALA A 301 10.07 -1.91 11.40
N LYS A 302 8.87 -2.01 11.99
CA LYS A 302 8.10 -3.25 12.03
C LYS A 302 7.57 -3.66 10.66
N TYR A 303 7.11 -2.71 9.85
CA TYR A 303 6.75 -2.93 8.46
C TYR A 303 7.92 -3.57 7.70
N TRP A 304 9.12 -2.99 7.75
CA TRP A 304 10.27 -3.56 7.06
C TRP A 304 10.72 -4.91 7.62
N ALA A 305 10.61 -5.11 8.94
CA ALA A 305 10.86 -6.42 9.54
C ALA A 305 9.94 -7.51 8.95
N ARG A 306 8.66 -7.19 8.72
CA ARG A 306 7.69 -8.07 8.07
C ARG A 306 7.98 -8.27 6.59
N MET A 307 8.40 -7.20 5.89
CA MET A 307 8.71 -7.25 4.47
C MET A 307 9.92 -8.13 4.13
N ALA A 308 10.78 -8.48 5.10
CA ALA A 308 11.82 -9.50 4.91
C ALA A 308 11.29 -10.84 4.39
N TYR A 309 10.02 -11.15 4.69
CA TYR A 309 9.31 -12.33 4.19
C TYR A 309 7.91 -11.98 3.66
N VAL A 310 7.63 -10.70 3.40
CA VAL A 310 6.34 -10.16 2.95
C VAL A 310 5.15 -10.64 3.81
N ASP A 311 5.37 -10.72 5.13
CA ASP A 311 4.35 -11.09 6.14
C ASP A 311 3.50 -9.88 6.57
N ILE A 312 2.78 -9.31 5.60
CA ILE A 312 1.91 -8.15 5.78
C ILE A 312 0.43 -8.51 5.67
N ALA A 313 0.08 -9.77 5.94
CA ALA A 313 -1.27 -10.32 5.77
C ALA A 313 -1.83 -10.08 4.34
N HIS A 314 -1.00 -10.33 3.34
CA HIS A 314 -1.37 -10.25 1.92
C HIS A 314 -0.98 -11.56 1.20
N PRO A 315 -1.90 -12.52 1.04
CA PRO A 315 -1.55 -13.86 0.54
C PRO A 315 -0.88 -13.87 -0.84
N GLN A 316 -1.37 -13.07 -1.80
CA GLN A 316 -0.78 -13.04 -3.14
C GLN A 316 0.63 -12.41 -3.15
N ALA A 317 0.87 -11.35 -2.39
CA ALA A 317 2.19 -10.75 -2.20
C ALA A 317 3.19 -11.69 -1.52
N LEU A 318 2.75 -12.42 -0.48
CA LEU A 318 3.56 -13.48 0.14
C LEU A 318 3.91 -14.56 -0.89
N GLN A 319 2.96 -15.00 -1.69
CA GLN A 319 3.20 -16.00 -2.73
C GLN A 319 4.20 -15.48 -3.79
N ALA A 320 4.00 -14.25 -4.27
CA ALA A 320 4.91 -13.61 -5.21
C ALA A 320 6.34 -13.56 -4.66
N PHE A 321 6.51 -13.22 -3.38
CA PHE A 321 7.80 -13.27 -2.69
C PHE A 321 8.38 -14.69 -2.66
N LEU A 322 7.62 -15.68 -2.20
CA LEU A 322 8.11 -17.06 -2.08
C LEU A 322 8.58 -17.63 -3.43
N ASP A 323 7.86 -17.33 -4.50
CA ASP A 323 8.16 -17.80 -5.86
C ASP A 323 9.41 -17.13 -6.45
N ASN A 324 9.76 -15.94 -5.98
CA ASN A 324 10.79 -15.11 -6.61
C ASN A 324 11.92 -14.68 -5.66
N LYS A 325 11.93 -15.10 -4.38
CA LYS A 325 12.92 -14.64 -3.38
C LYS A 325 14.37 -14.92 -3.78
N ALA A 326 14.61 -15.93 -4.60
CA ALA A 326 15.94 -16.28 -5.12
C ALA A 326 16.45 -15.33 -6.22
N PHE A 327 15.60 -14.45 -6.76
CA PHE A 327 15.93 -13.50 -7.82
C PHE A 327 15.93 -12.05 -7.33
N LEU A 328 15.70 -11.82 -6.04
CA LEU A 328 15.70 -10.48 -5.46
C LEU A 328 17.13 -9.97 -5.35
N ASN A 329 17.35 -8.71 -5.75
CA ASN A 329 18.63 -8.05 -5.53
C ASN A 329 18.82 -7.75 -4.02
N GLN A 330 19.58 -8.60 -3.35
CA GLN A 330 19.88 -8.48 -1.92
C GLN A 330 21.34 -8.09 -1.65
N ALA A 331 22.06 -7.63 -2.68
CA ALA A 331 23.48 -7.26 -2.61
C ALA A 331 23.72 -5.89 -1.94
N ASN A 332 23.20 -5.72 -0.73
CA ASN A 332 23.23 -4.48 0.06
C ASN A 332 24.54 -4.22 0.79
N LEU A 333 25.39 -5.24 0.93
CA LEU A 333 26.55 -5.22 1.81
C LEU A 333 27.84 -5.56 1.05
N ASP A 334 28.94 -5.02 1.54
CA ASP A 334 30.30 -5.45 1.24
C ASP A 334 30.87 -6.24 2.43
N LYS A 335 31.50 -7.37 2.14
CA LYS A 335 32.18 -8.18 3.16
C LYS A 335 33.57 -7.58 3.43
N LEU A 336 33.81 -7.13 4.65
CA LEU A 336 35.11 -6.60 5.07
C LEU A 336 36.05 -7.72 5.54
N ALA A 337 35.51 -8.65 6.32
CA ALA A 337 36.18 -9.84 6.81
C ALA A 337 35.12 -10.93 7.13
N GLU A 338 35.55 -12.10 7.59
CA GLU A 338 34.61 -13.12 8.07
C GLU A 338 33.76 -12.57 9.22
N GLY A 339 32.43 -12.69 9.11
CA GLY A 339 31.50 -12.13 10.08
C GLY A 339 31.51 -10.60 10.21
N GLN A 340 32.13 -9.85 9.28
CA GLN A 340 32.18 -8.38 9.31
C GLN A 340 31.72 -7.78 7.99
N TYR A 341 30.74 -6.88 8.06
CA TYR A 341 30.07 -6.33 6.88
C TYR A 341 29.90 -4.82 7.00
N LYS A 342 29.96 -4.13 5.85
CA LYS A 342 29.62 -2.72 5.69
C LYS A 342 28.49 -2.59 4.68
N VAL A 343 27.62 -1.60 4.85
CA VAL A 343 26.69 -1.23 3.79
C VAL A 343 27.42 -0.76 2.53
N LYS A 344 26.94 -1.18 1.37
CA LYS A 344 27.50 -0.78 0.07
C LYS A 344 27.04 0.63 -0.28
N ASP A 345 27.95 1.41 -0.85
CA ASP A 345 27.64 2.74 -1.40
C ASP A 345 26.48 2.64 -2.42
N GLY A 346 25.49 3.52 -2.29
CA GLY A 346 24.29 3.51 -3.12
C GLY A 346 23.21 2.49 -2.68
N ARG A 347 23.52 1.59 -1.74
CA ARG A 347 22.54 0.68 -1.09
C ARG A 347 22.32 0.98 0.38
N SER A 348 22.94 2.04 0.89
CA SER A 348 22.68 2.60 2.21
C SER A 348 21.21 2.99 2.36
N PRO A 349 20.49 2.48 3.39
CA PRO A 349 19.08 2.79 3.57
C PRO A 349 18.89 4.30 3.78
N ARG A 350 18.09 4.91 2.91
CA ARG A 350 17.66 6.31 2.99
C ARG A 350 16.50 6.45 3.96
N TYR A 351 15.94 7.65 4.10
CA TYR A 351 14.93 7.94 5.11
C TYR A 351 13.73 7.00 5.04
N MET A 352 13.47 6.31 6.16
CA MET A 352 12.43 5.30 6.33
C MET A 352 12.57 4.09 5.38
N GLY A 353 13.73 3.91 4.75
CA GLY A 353 14.11 2.73 3.97
C GLY A 353 14.86 1.69 4.82
N ALA A 354 15.09 0.52 4.23
CA ALA A 354 15.71 -0.61 4.87
C ALA A 354 16.79 -1.30 4.03
N SER A 355 17.72 -1.95 4.72
CA SER A 355 18.61 -2.95 4.16
C SER A 355 18.27 -4.30 4.77
N MET A 356 18.15 -5.32 3.92
CA MET A 356 17.84 -6.69 4.31
C MET A 356 19.02 -7.59 3.97
N ALA A 357 19.43 -8.40 4.93
CA ALA A 357 20.57 -9.30 4.84
C ALA A 357 20.13 -10.72 5.26
N PRO A 358 19.74 -11.59 4.30
CA PRO A 358 19.44 -12.99 4.61
C PRO A 358 20.68 -13.68 5.15
N LEU A 359 20.47 -14.59 6.08
CA LEU A 359 21.56 -15.21 6.84
C LEU A 359 21.70 -16.69 6.49
N VAL A 360 22.95 -17.15 6.43
CA VAL A 360 23.34 -18.55 6.27
C VAL A 360 23.98 -19.01 7.58
N MET A 361 23.32 -19.93 8.30
CA MET A 361 23.76 -20.36 9.63
C MET A 361 25.12 -21.08 9.57
N SER A 362 26.01 -20.75 10.49
CA SER A 362 27.34 -21.39 10.62
C SER A 362 27.23 -22.65 11.49
N GLY A 363 27.20 -23.83 10.87
CA GLY A 363 27.16 -25.10 11.62
C GLY A 363 26.86 -26.32 10.76
N THR A 364 27.69 -27.34 10.88
CA THR A 364 27.68 -28.56 10.06
C THR A 364 26.55 -29.51 10.45
N GLY A 365 25.37 -29.37 9.82
CA GLY A 365 24.43 -30.48 9.63
C GLY A 365 23.08 -30.42 10.36
N SER A 366 22.88 -29.57 11.37
CA SER A 366 21.57 -29.42 12.04
C SER A 366 20.78 -28.18 11.59
N GLY A 367 21.42 -27.19 10.98
CA GLY A 367 20.77 -25.92 10.61
C GLY A 367 20.42 -25.00 11.79
N ALA A 368 20.70 -25.40 13.04
CA ALA A 368 20.45 -24.60 14.22
C ALA A 368 21.72 -23.86 14.67
N ALA A 369 21.61 -22.58 15.03
CA ALA A 369 22.72 -21.75 15.52
C ALA A 369 22.22 -20.59 16.39
N LYS A 370 23.04 -20.15 17.34
CA LYS A 370 22.82 -18.86 18.02
C LYS A 370 23.47 -17.75 17.20
N VAL A 371 22.64 -16.89 16.62
CA VAL A 371 23.09 -15.72 15.87
C VAL A 371 23.23 -14.55 16.81
N ALA A 372 24.39 -13.91 16.85
CA ALA A 372 24.62 -12.67 17.59
C ALA A 372 25.13 -11.59 16.64
N VAL A 373 24.57 -10.39 16.78
CA VAL A 373 24.82 -9.23 15.91
C VAL A 373 25.21 -8.04 16.78
N ASN A 374 26.17 -7.26 16.31
CA ASN A 374 26.54 -5.97 16.88
C ASN A 374 26.76 -4.95 15.76
N ILE A 375 25.91 -3.92 15.71
CA ILE A 375 25.87 -2.90 14.66
C ILE A 375 26.44 -1.60 15.19
N THR A 376 27.12 -0.86 14.33
CA THR A 376 27.47 0.53 14.55
C THR A 376 27.04 1.37 13.36
N ALA A 377 26.32 2.45 13.64
CA ALA A 377 25.85 3.42 12.66
C ALA A 377 26.34 4.82 13.07
N PRO A 378 27.53 5.24 12.63
CA PRO A 378 28.08 6.55 12.99
C PRO A 378 27.16 7.68 12.53
N GLY A 379 26.58 8.41 13.47
CA GLY A 379 25.80 9.62 13.16
C GLY A 379 24.33 9.41 12.80
N GLY A 380 23.72 8.25 13.10
CA GLY A 380 22.30 8.03 12.82
C GLY A 380 21.58 7.09 13.77
N HIS A 381 20.25 7.16 13.71
CA HIS A 381 19.34 6.27 14.44
C HIS A 381 18.94 5.11 13.52
N LEU A 382 19.27 3.90 13.94
CA LEU A 382 18.96 2.67 13.23
C LEU A 382 18.11 1.75 14.10
N VAL A 383 17.09 1.16 13.51
CA VAL A 383 16.34 0.07 14.14
C VAL A 383 16.74 -1.25 13.48
N ALA A 384 17.14 -2.21 14.30
CA ALA A 384 17.61 -3.52 13.86
C ALA A 384 16.69 -4.63 14.36
N THR A 385 16.32 -5.55 13.48
CA THR A 385 15.48 -6.72 13.80
C THR A 385 16.03 -7.96 13.11
N LEU A 386 16.09 -9.08 13.84
CA LEU A 386 16.19 -10.41 13.24
C LEU A 386 14.77 -10.93 12.98
N SER A 387 14.39 -10.99 11.72
CA SER A 387 13.16 -11.66 11.27
C SER A 387 13.47 -13.13 11.08
N VAL A 388 12.80 -14.01 11.81
CA VAL A 388 13.05 -15.46 11.76
C VAL A 388 11.77 -16.18 11.37
N ARG A 389 11.83 -16.92 10.27
CA ARG A 389 10.71 -17.65 9.68
C ARG A 389 10.92 -19.15 9.81
N ASP A 390 9.97 -19.82 10.43
CA ASP A 390 9.85 -21.28 10.38
C ASP A 390 9.39 -21.69 8.98
N THR A 391 10.22 -22.43 8.24
CA THR A 391 9.96 -22.70 6.82
C THR A 391 8.81 -23.67 6.58
N ALA A 392 8.48 -24.50 7.56
CA ALA A 392 7.43 -25.52 7.46
C ALA A 392 6.04 -24.94 7.76
N SER A 393 5.92 -24.12 8.80
CA SER A 393 4.66 -23.49 9.24
C SER A 393 4.44 -22.11 8.65
N GLY A 394 5.49 -21.46 8.13
CA GLY A 394 5.46 -20.08 7.65
C GLY A 394 5.38 -19.03 8.76
N ARG A 395 5.35 -19.42 10.04
CA ARG A 395 5.28 -18.50 11.17
C ARG A 395 6.57 -17.69 11.29
N ILE A 396 6.42 -16.42 11.63
CA ILE A 396 7.55 -15.50 11.75
C ILE A 396 7.56 -14.88 13.14
N ARG A 397 8.74 -14.82 13.73
CA ARG A 397 9.02 -14.06 14.95
C ARG A 397 10.03 -12.95 14.65
N TYR A 398 9.86 -11.85 15.35
CA TYR A 398 10.63 -10.62 15.13
C TYR A 398 11.41 -10.32 16.40
N VAL A 399 12.74 -10.46 16.36
CA VAL A 399 13.62 -10.20 17.50
C VAL A 399 14.29 -8.86 17.31
N THR A 400 13.79 -7.83 18.00
CA THR A 400 14.40 -6.50 18.03
C THR A 400 15.79 -6.57 18.67
N LEU A 401 16.73 -5.78 18.15
CA LEU A 401 18.09 -5.64 18.68
C LEU A 401 18.28 -4.20 19.22
N PRO A 402 17.89 -3.92 20.48
CA PRO A 402 18.02 -2.59 21.07
C PRO A 402 19.46 -2.10 21.00
N GLY A 403 19.66 -0.83 20.59
CA GLY A 403 20.99 -0.25 20.42
C GLY A 403 21.84 -0.92 19.35
N GLY A 404 21.24 -1.72 18.45
CA GLY A 404 21.95 -2.42 17.38
C GLY A 404 22.70 -3.68 17.85
N ALA A 405 22.46 -4.17 19.06
CA ALA A 405 23.13 -5.36 19.57
C ALA A 405 22.12 -6.37 20.14
N GLY A 406 22.36 -7.66 19.88
CA GLY A 406 21.56 -8.73 20.45
C GLY A 406 21.82 -10.09 19.82
N SER A 407 21.02 -11.08 20.22
CA SER A 407 21.14 -12.43 19.69
C SER A 407 19.80 -13.16 19.66
N ALA A 408 19.66 -14.11 18.75
CA ALA A 408 18.54 -15.03 18.69
C ALA A 408 19.05 -16.46 18.43
N ASP A 409 18.45 -17.45 19.10
CA ASP A 409 18.60 -18.85 18.70
C ASP A 409 17.80 -19.06 17.42
N ILE A 410 18.40 -19.70 16.41
CA ILE A 410 17.76 -20.12 15.16
C ILE A 410 17.70 -21.63 15.18
N ALA A 411 16.50 -22.20 15.07
CA ALA A 411 16.27 -23.62 15.09
C ALA A 411 16.50 -24.27 13.72
N ALA A 412 16.65 -25.59 13.72
CA ALA A 412 16.65 -26.38 12.49
C ALA A 412 15.34 -26.16 11.72
N GLY A 413 15.43 -25.81 10.44
CA GLY A 413 14.24 -25.52 9.61
C GLY A 413 13.73 -24.07 9.71
N GLU A 414 14.41 -23.20 10.45
CA GLU A 414 14.19 -21.76 10.39
C GLU A 414 15.14 -21.09 9.38
N GLU A 415 14.67 -20.05 8.71
CA GLU A 415 15.49 -19.09 7.96
C GLU A 415 15.45 -17.73 8.68
N ALA A 416 16.54 -16.95 8.60
CA ALA A 416 16.64 -15.66 9.29
C ALA A 416 17.16 -14.56 8.35
N THR A 417 16.65 -13.35 8.54
CA THR A 417 17.08 -12.13 7.84
C THR A 417 17.33 -11.03 8.85
N LEU A 418 18.51 -10.42 8.79
CA LEU A 418 18.80 -9.18 9.52
C LEU A 418 18.22 -8.00 8.73
N VAL A 419 17.34 -7.24 9.36
CA VAL A 419 16.69 -6.05 8.79
C VAL A 419 17.20 -4.82 9.53
N LEU A 420 17.68 -3.84 8.77
CA LEU A 420 18.31 -2.61 9.25
C LEU A 420 17.59 -1.42 8.64
N VAL A 421 16.91 -0.62 9.47
CA VAL A 421 16.01 0.44 9.01
C VAL A 421 16.54 1.80 9.45
N ASN A 422 16.63 2.74 8.51
CA ASN A 422 16.93 4.15 8.79
C ASN A 422 15.63 4.86 9.19
N ALA A 423 15.24 4.73 10.46
CA ALA A 423 13.99 5.24 11.00
C ALA A 423 14.26 6.24 12.13
N PRO A 424 14.69 7.47 11.82
CA PRO A 424 14.91 8.49 12.84
C PRO A 424 13.59 8.85 13.55
N GLU A 425 13.69 9.23 14.83
CA GLU A 425 12.52 9.66 15.62
C GLU A 425 11.90 10.94 15.07
N ALA A 426 12.75 11.87 14.59
CA ALA A 426 12.30 13.11 13.97
C ALA A 426 11.78 12.84 12.55
N LEU A 427 10.53 13.21 12.31
CA LEU A 427 9.94 13.13 10.99
C LEU A 427 10.45 14.26 10.09
N LEU A 428 10.83 13.90 8.86
CA LEU A 428 11.26 14.83 7.84
C LEU A 428 10.07 15.26 6.98
N MET A 429 9.97 16.57 6.76
CA MET A 429 9.23 17.13 5.63
C MET A 429 10.16 17.12 4.41
N TYR A 430 9.80 16.35 3.38
CA TYR A 430 10.61 16.23 2.17
C TYR A 430 9.73 16.12 0.92
N ASP A 431 10.24 16.62 -0.20
CA ASP A 431 9.62 16.48 -1.52
C ASP A 431 10.12 15.18 -2.17
N GLY A 432 9.25 14.19 -2.29
CA GLY A 432 9.58 12.90 -2.90
C GLY A 432 9.90 13.00 -4.40
N ASN A 433 9.47 14.07 -5.08
CA ASN A 433 9.83 14.33 -6.49
C ASN A 433 11.21 14.99 -6.61
N LYS A 434 11.78 15.50 -5.50
CA LYS A 434 13.06 16.23 -5.49
C LYS A 434 13.92 15.88 -4.28
N LEU A 435 14.57 14.72 -4.34
CA LEU A 435 15.43 14.22 -3.27
C LEU A 435 16.89 14.71 -3.34
N ALA A 436 17.35 15.24 -4.48
CA ALA A 436 18.73 15.69 -4.61
C ALA A 436 19.08 16.78 -3.56
N GLY A 437 20.07 16.50 -2.70
CA GLY A 437 20.51 17.38 -1.63
C GLY A 437 19.64 17.40 -0.37
N SER A 438 18.54 16.64 -0.30
CA SER A 438 17.69 16.56 0.89
C SER A 438 18.25 15.61 1.95
N GLU A 439 17.92 15.85 3.22
CA GLU A 439 18.23 14.91 4.32
C GLU A 439 17.60 13.53 4.08
N ALA A 440 16.41 13.49 3.47
CA ALA A 440 15.71 12.24 3.18
C ALA A 440 16.50 11.33 2.23
N ASN A 441 17.35 11.91 1.39
CA ASN A 441 18.17 11.19 0.41
C ASN A 441 19.53 10.71 0.95
N LYS A 442 19.89 11.11 2.18
CA LYS A 442 21.14 10.67 2.78
C LYS A 442 21.01 9.22 3.22
N GLY A 443 21.85 8.37 2.63
CA GLY A 443 21.98 6.99 3.05
C GLY A 443 22.66 6.90 4.42
N LEU A 444 22.13 6.05 5.29
CA LEU A 444 22.74 5.77 6.58
C LEU A 444 23.95 4.84 6.40
N ASP A 445 25.15 5.31 6.76
CA ASP A 445 26.34 4.45 6.83
C ASP A 445 26.29 3.57 8.08
N TYR A 446 26.62 2.30 7.93
CA TYR A 446 26.72 1.36 9.04
C TYR A 446 27.67 0.21 8.72
N TYR A 447 28.18 -0.39 9.80
CA TYR A 447 28.91 -1.66 9.78
C TYR A 447 28.38 -2.55 10.90
N PHE A 448 28.53 -3.86 10.74
CA PHE A 448 28.17 -4.79 11.81
C PHE A 448 29.08 -6.01 11.83
N THR A 449 29.18 -6.60 13.02
CA THR A 449 29.72 -7.94 13.19
C THR A 449 28.59 -8.94 13.45
N ILE A 450 28.76 -10.16 12.96
CA ILE A 450 27.84 -11.27 13.15
C ILE A 450 28.62 -12.55 13.49
N THR A 451 28.10 -13.32 14.43
CA THR A 451 28.60 -14.66 14.77
C THR A 451 27.47 -15.67 14.71
N GLY A 452 27.79 -16.93 14.41
CA GLY A 452 26.80 -18.00 14.26
C GLY A 452 26.09 -18.03 12.90
N ALA A 453 26.34 -17.04 12.04
CA ALA A 453 25.89 -17.00 10.66
C ALA A 453 26.81 -16.13 9.80
N THR A 454 26.67 -16.25 8.48
CA THR A 454 27.18 -15.32 7.46
C THR A 454 26.01 -14.72 6.68
N VAL A 455 26.25 -13.64 5.93
CA VAL A 455 25.24 -13.05 5.03
C VAL A 455 25.25 -13.77 3.68
N SER A 456 24.06 -14.07 3.14
CA SER A 456 23.87 -14.46 1.74
C SER A 456 24.16 -13.27 0.82
N MET A 457 25.13 -13.40 -0.06
CA MET A 457 25.58 -12.32 -0.96
C MET A 457 24.97 -12.43 -2.37
N TYR A 458 23.95 -13.27 -2.55
CA TYR A 458 23.32 -13.59 -3.83
C TYR A 458 21.88 -13.08 -3.87
#